data_AF-A0A936M9H6-F1
#
_entry.id   AF-A0A936M9H6-F1
#
_cell.length_a   1.000
_cell.length_b   1.000
_cell.length_c   1.000
_cell.angle_alpha   90.00
_cell.angle_beta   90.00
_cell.angle_gamma   90.00
#
_symmetry.space_group_name_H-M   'P 1'
#
loop_
_entity.id
_entity.type
_entity.pdbx_description
1 polymer ?
#
loop_
_entity_poly.entity_id
_entity_poly.type
_entity_poly.pdbx_seq_one_letter_code
_entity_poly.pdbx_strand_id
1 'polypeptide(L)'
;MDQIWVDFNPSRRTAAAIKITGKELQKLENGNGLYHSIIDQEKLPSAFTVDLFFGKSWKINKDFIRLNIGVNNILNNQFISNGFEQLRYDFDEKNVQKFANKYNYAYGLNYFVNIIYDINSF
;
A
#
# COMPACT_ATOMS: atom_id res chain seq x y z
N MET A 1 9.06 -5.50 0.77
CA MET A 1 8.19 -4.42 1.28
C MET A 1 7.93 -4.69 2.75
N ASP A 2 8.44 -3.84 3.64
CA ASP A 2 8.40 -4.07 5.10
C ASP A 2 7.87 -2.83 5.88
N GLN A 3 7.48 -1.80 5.14
CA GLN A 3 6.95 -0.52 5.65
C GLN A 3 5.66 -0.17 4.90
N ILE A 4 4.72 -1.10 4.89
CA ILE A 4 3.39 -0.87 4.31
C ILE A 4 2.48 -0.44 5.46
N TRP A 5 1.91 0.76 5.37
CA TRP A 5 1.05 1.33 6.40
C TRP A 5 -0.28 1.71 5.78
N VAL A 6 -1.37 1.50 6.51
CA VAL A 6 -2.71 1.91 6.08
C VAL A 6 -2.83 3.42 6.21
N ASP A 7 -3.25 4.11 5.15
CA ASP A 7 -3.48 5.56 5.17
C ASP A 7 -4.49 5.91 6.26
N PHE A 8 -4.08 6.81 7.16
CA PHE A 8 -4.83 7.09 8.37
C PHE A 8 -5.97 8.09 8.10
N ASN A 9 -7.10 7.94 8.80
CA ASN A 9 -8.15 8.95 8.79
C ASN A 9 -7.79 10.05 9.82
N PRO A 10 -7.51 11.29 9.38
CA PRO A 10 -7.16 12.39 10.30
C PRO A 10 -8.33 12.79 11.20
N SER A 11 -9.59 12.60 10.78
CA SER A 11 -10.78 12.98 11.56
C SER A 11 -10.90 12.19 12.86
N ARG A 12 -10.43 10.94 12.90
CA ARG A 12 -10.37 10.09 14.10
C ARG A 12 -9.37 10.60 15.14
N ARG A 13 -8.38 11.37 14.71
CA ARG A 13 -7.24 11.84 15.50
C ARG A 13 -7.40 13.31 15.92
N THR A 14 -8.63 13.76 16.09
CA THR A 14 -8.96 15.11 16.55
C THR A 14 -9.37 15.10 18.02
N ALA A 15 -9.11 16.21 18.73
CA ALA A 15 -9.53 16.36 20.13
C ALA A 15 -11.06 16.19 20.31
N ALA A 16 -11.85 16.51 19.28
CA ALA A 16 -13.30 16.30 19.28
C ALA A 16 -13.71 14.84 19.09
N ALA A 17 -12.99 14.06 18.28
CA ALA A 17 -13.23 12.61 18.13
C ALA A 17 -12.73 11.82 19.34
N ILE A 18 -11.61 12.25 19.92
CA ILE A 18 -11.02 11.74 21.16
C ILE A 18 -11.60 12.50 22.37
N LYS A 19 -12.77 13.17 22.28
CA LYS A 19 -13.46 13.75 23.46
C LYS A 19 -13.90 12.61 24.37
N ILE A 20 -12.93 12.24 25.16
CA ILE A 20 -12.87 11.37 26.29
C ILE A 20 -12.55 12.41 27.38
N THR A 21 -13.57 12.77 28.13
CA THR A 21 -13.57 13.80 29.17
C THR A 21 -12.25 13.77 29.94
N GLY A 22 -11.63 14.91 30.27
CA GLY A 22 -10.25 15.00 30.81
C GLY A 22 -9.90 14.15 32.05
N LYS A 23 -10.85 13.41 32.62
CA LYS A 23 -10.67 12.36 33.64
C LYS A 23 -10.32 10.96 33.08
N GLU A 24 -10.53 10.71 31.79
CA GLU A 24 -10.35 9.39 31.17
C GLU A 24 -9.08 9.27 30.31
N LEU A 25 -8.47 10.40 29.90
CA LEU A 25 -7.13 10.43 29.29
C LEU A 25 -6.07 9.81 30.22
N GLN A 26 -6.10 10.15 31.52
CA GLN A 26 -5.20 9.56 32.53
C GLN A 26 -5.49 8.08 32.84
N LYS A 27 -6.70 7.59 32.54
CA LYS A 27 -7.05 6.16 32.64
C LYS A 27 -6.68 5.37 31.39
N LEU A 28 -6.54 6.03 30.23
CA LEU A 28 -6.16 5.42 28.97
C LEU A 28 -4.64 5.27 28.83
N GLU A 29 -3.87 6.27 29.26
CA GLU A 29 -2.39 6.23 29.29
C GLU A 29 -1.86 5.10 30.19
N ASN A 30 -2.64 4.64 31.18
CA ASN A 30 -2.24 3.62 32.15
C ASN A 30 -2.78 2.20 31.89
N GLY A 31 -3.46 1.91 30.76
CA GLY A 31 -3.78 0.50 30.46
C GLY A 31 -4.97 0.15 29.55
N ASN A 32 -5.59 1.09 28.83
CA ASN A 32 -6.72 0.73 27.95
C ASN A 32 -6.27 0.65 26.48
N GLY A 33 -6.20 -0.57 25.93
CA GLY A 33 -5.85 -0.83 24.52
C GLY A 33 -6.76 -0.13 23.50
N LEU A 34 -7.90 0.43 23.92
CA LEU A 34 -8.79 1.23 23.10
C LEU A 34 -8.12 2.52 22.58
N TYR A 35 -7.27 3.17 23.37
CA TYR A 35 -6.58 4.40 22.93
C TYR A 35 -5.67 4.10 21.73
N HIS A 36 -4.77 3.13 21.89
CA HIS A 36 -3.89 2.62 20.84
C HIS A 36 -4.67 2.15 19.60
N SER A 37 -5.83 1.49 19.77
CA SER A 37 -6.67 1.08 18.64
C SER A 37 -7.27 2.24 17.81
N ILE A 38 -7.29 3.46 18.36
CA ILE A 38 -7.80 4.66 17.68
C ILE A 38 -6.66 5.48 17.07
N ILE A 39 -5.54 5.61 17.78
CA ILE A 39 -4.44 6.48 17.36
C ILE A 39 -3.40 5.78 16.49
N ASP A 40 -3.10 4.51 16.78
CA ASP A 40 -2.01 3.81 16.12
C ASP A 40 -2.37 3.54 14.66
N GLN A 41 -1.40 3.71 13.78
CA GLN A 41 -1.56 3.40 12.37
C GLN A 41 -1.37 1.89 12.17
N GLU A 42 -2.26 1.26 11.42
CA GLU A 42 -2.15 -0.17 11.11
C GLU A 42 -0.94 -0.42 10.19
N LYS A 43 0.01 -1.23 10.67
CA LYS A 43 1.11 -1.75 9.86
C LYS A 43 0.66 -3.04 9.18
N LEU A 44 0.76 -3.09 7.85
CA LEU A 44 0.42 -4.27 7.08
C LEU A 44 1.54 -5.31 7.09
N PRO A 45 1.23 -6.60 6.88
CA PRO A 45 2.23 -7.67 6.85
C PRO A 45 3.31 -7.42 5.80
N SER A 46 4.55 -7.75 6.15
CA SER A 46 5.67 -7.66 5.23
C SER A 46 5.50 -8.65 4.08
N ALA A 47 5.86 -8.23 2.88
CA ALA A 47 5.77 -9.04 1.68
C ALA A 47 6.98 -8.81 0.77
N PHE A 48 7.35 -9.81 -0.01
CA PHE A 48 8.39 -9.67 -1.03
C PHE A 48 7.93 -10.31 -2.33
N THR A 49 8.46 -9.79 -3.43
CA THR A 49 8.27 -10.30 -4.80
C THR A 49 9.65 -10.48 -5.44
N VAL A 50 9.71 -11.34 -6.45
CA VAL A 50 10.90 -11.55 -7.27
C VAL A 50 10.50 -11.28 -8.71
N ASP A 51 11.28 -10.44 -9.38
CA ASP A 51 11.05 -10.00 -10.75
C ASP A 51 12.24 -10.40 -11.62
N LEU A 52 11.96 -10.80 -12.86
CA LEU A 52 12.97 -11.18 -13.85
C LEU A 52 12.80 -10.33 -15.10
N PHE A 53 13.89 -9.74 -15.55
CA PHE A 53 13.93 -8.92 -16.75
C PHE A 53 14.97 -9.45 -17.72
N PHE A 54 14.60 -9.54 -18.99
CA PHE A 54 15.48 -9.90 -20.08
C PHE A 54 15.38 -8.86 -21.19
N GLY A 55 16.52 -8.26 -21.55
CA GLY A 55 16.62 -7.30 -22.63
C GLY A 55 17.62 -7.79 -23.67
N LYS A 56 17.27 -7.66 -24.95
CA LYS A 56 18.20 -7.88 -26.06
C LYS A 56 18.02 -6.81 -27.12
N SER A 57 19.13 -6.31 -27.65
CA SER A 57 19.13 -5.41 -28.79
C SER A 57 19.92 -6.01 -29.94
N TRP A 58 19.47 -5.69 -31.15
CA TRP A 58 20.15 -6.03 -32.39
C TRP A 58 20.33 -4.75 -33.20
N LYS A 59 21.54 -4.53 -33.71
CA LYS A 59 21.81 -3.47 -34.67
C LYS A 59 21.50 -3.99 -36.07
N ILE A 60 20.70 -3.26 -36.82
CA ILE A 60 20.39 -3.53 -38.23
C ILE A 60 20.76 -2.28 -39.01
N ASN A 61 21.86 -2.35 -39.77
CA ASN A 61 22.49 -1.19 -40.42
C ASN A 61 22.85 -0.08 -39.41
N LYS A 62 22.24 1.10 -39.52
CA LYS A 62 22.39 2.21 -38.56
C LYS A 62 21.37 2.12 -37.41
N ASP A 63 20.29 1.37 -37.61
CA ASP A 63 19.14 1.31 -36.71
C ASP A 63 19.29 0.21 -35.67
N PHE A 64 18.42 0.23 -34.66
CA PHE A 64 18.35 -0.80 -33.63
C PHE A 64 16.94 -1.35 -33.48
N ILE A 65 16.84 -2.66 -33.25
CA ILE A 65 15.65 -3.29 -32.68
C ILE A 65 15.99 -3.67 -31.25
N ARG A 66 15.13 -3.33 -30.29
CA ARG A 66 15.25 -3.74 -28.89
C ARG A 66 14.03 -4.54 -28.48
N LEU A 67 14.25 -5.71 -27.90
CA LEU A 67 13.26 -6.55 -27.25
C LEU A 67 13.51 -6.51 -25.74
N ASN A 68 12.50 -6.09 -24.99
CA ASN A 68 12.48 -6.15 -23.54
C ASN A 68 11.35 -7.06 -23.10
N ILE A 69 11.65 -8.04 -22.27
CA ILE A 69 10.70 -8.97 -21.67
C ILE A 69 10.86 -8.85 -20.17
N GLY A 70 9.75 -8.77 -19.44
CA GLY A 70 9.78 -8.83 -17.98
C GLY A 70 8.67 -9.70 -17.44
N VAL A 71 8.98 -10.40 -16.36
CA VAL A 71 8.04 -11.19 -15.56
C VAL A 71 8.14 -10.66 -14.14
N ASN A 72 7.08 -10.02 -13.67
CA ASN A 72 7.01 -9.47 -12.32
C ASN A 72 6.23 -10.43 -11.41
N ASN A 73 6.64 -10.49 -10.15
CA ASN A 73 6.07 -11.34 -9.12
C ASN A 73 6.03 -12.83 -9.53
N ILE A 74 7.21 -13.39 -9.84
CA ILE A 74 7.39 -14.80 -10.26
C ILE A 74 6.86 -15.77 -9.20
N LEU A 75 6.92 -15.37 -7.93
CA LEU A 75 6.40 -16.14 -6.80
C LEU A 75 4.86 -16.11 -6.71
N ASN A 76 4.20 -15.31 -7.55
CA ASN A 76 2.75 -15.11 -7.59
C ASN A 76 2.15 -14.76 -6.21
N ASN A 77 2.87 -13.96 -5.43
CA ASN A 77 2.47 -13.61 -4.08
C ASN A 77 1.42 -12.49 -4.11
N GLN A 78 0.22 -12.74 -3.58
CA GLN A 78 -0.83 -11.73 -3.43
C GLN A 78 -0.85 -11.22 -1.99
N PHE A 79 -0.50 -9.96 -1.82
CA PHE A 79 -0.44 -9.30 -0.51
C PHE A 79 -1.14 -7.94 -0.58
N ILE A 80 -1.46 -7.37 0.58
CA ILE A 80 -2.05 -6.03 0.64
C ILE A 80 -0.95 -5.02 0.29
N SER A 81 -1.08 -4.37 -0.85
CA SER A 81 -0.11 -3.38 -1.34
C SER A 81 -0.34 -2.00 -0.74
N ASN A 82 -1.60 -1.68 -0.44
CA ASN A 82 -2.00 -0.44 0.21
C ASN A 82 -3.33 -0.63 0.95
N GLY A 83 -3.65 0.26 1.88
CA GLY A 83 -4.98 0.35 2.47
C GLY A 83 -5.27 1.76 2.95
N PHE A 84 -6.54 2.07 3.19
CA PHE A 84 -6.93 3.34 3.79
C PHE A 84 -8.07 3.16 4.81
N GLU A 85 -8.01 3.94 5.88
CA GLU A 85 -9.12 4.10 6.81
C GLU A 85 -10.21 4.97 6.15
N GLN A 86 -11.49 4.59 6.30
CA GLN A 86 -12.58 5.40 5.76
C GLN A 86 -12.70 6.73 6.53
N LEU A 87 -13.02 7.81 5.83
CA LEU A 87 -13.23 9.15 6.42
C LEU A 87 -14.51 9.25 7.29
N ARG A 88 -15.32 8.19 7.35
CA ARG A 88 -16.53 8.14 8.16
C ARG A 88 -16.19 7.61 9.55
N TYR A 89 -16.60 8.34 10.56
CA TYR A 89 -16.46 7.94 11.95
C TYR A 89 -17.80 8.09 12.64
N ASP A 90 -18.19 7.06 13.39
CA ASP A 90 -19.39 7.12 14.22
C ASP A 90 -19.05 7.87 15.51
N PHE A 91 -19.48 9.13 15.59
CA PHE A 91 -19.22 9.99 16.75
C PHE A 91 -20.12 9.64 17.95
N ASP A 92 -21.22 8.92 17.73
CA ASP A 92 -22.21 8.60 18.76
C ASP A 92 -21.86 7.28 19.47
N GLU A 93 -21.57 6.23 18.70
CA GLU A 93 -21.26 4.89 19.24
C GLU A 93 -19.75 4.57 19.30
N LYS A 94 -18.90 5.40 18.69
CA LYS A 94 -17.44 5.21 18.59
C LYS A 94 -17.03 3.82 18.05
N ASN A 95 -17.90 3.18 17.27
CA ASN A 95 -17.66 1.85 16.73
C ASN A 95 -16.75 1.91 15.49
N VAL A 96 -15.49 1.53 15.67
CA VAL A 96 -14.46 1.52 14.62
C VAL A 96 -14.75 0.49 13.53
N GLN A 97 -15.47 -0.59 13.84
CA GLN A 97 -15.76 -1.68 12.88
C GLN A 97 -16.91 -1.35 11.92
N LYS A 98 -17.72 -0.32 12.23
CA LYS A 98 -18.83 0.14 11.38
C LYS A 98 -18.31 0.68 10.03
N PHE A 99 -17.10 1.22 10.02
CA PHE A 99 -16.41 1.69 8.82
C PHE A 99 -15.02 1.06 8.71
N ALA A 100 -15.00 -0.26 8.48
CA ALA A 100 -13.77 -1.04 8.35
C ALA A 100 -12.83 -0.47 7.27
N ASN A 101 -11.52 -0.68 7.49
CA ASN A 101 -10.46 -0.26 6.57
C ASN A 101 -10.64 -0.95 5.21
N LYS A 102 -10.28 -0.23 4.14
CA LYS A 102 -10.29 -0.76 2.78
C LYS A 102 -8.87 -1.08 2.36
N TYR A 103 -8.70 -2.23 1.72
CA TYR A 103 -7.39 -2.75 1.33
C TYR A 103 -7.34 -2.97 -0.18
N ASN A 104 -6.20 -2.62 -0.77
CA ASN A 104 -5.86 -2.89 -2.16
C ASN A 104 -4.81 -4.00 -2.18
N TYR A 105 -4.97 -4.94 -3.12
CA TYR A 105 -4.07 -6.08 -3.24
C TYR A 105 -3.08 -5.83 -4.39
N ALA A 106 -1.84 -6.27 -4.18
CA ALA A 106 -0.85 -6.35 -5.23
C ALA A 106 -1.32 -7.32 -6.32
N TYR A 107 -1.03 -7.00 -7.57
CA TYR A 107 -1.20 -7.96 -8.66
C TYR A 107 -0.30 -9.19 -8.41
N GLY A 108 -0.83 -10.36 -8.78
CA GLY A 108 -0.05 -11.60 -8.83
C GLY A 108 0.98 -11.56 -9.97
N LEU A 109 1.33 -12.74 -10.46
CA LEU A 109 2.22 -12.90 -11.61
C LEU A 109 1.72 -12.08 -12.79
N ASN A 110 2.57 -11.20 -13.32
CA ASN A 110 2.29 -10.45 -14.54
C ASN A 110 3.53 -10.38 -15.43
N TYR A 111 3.31 -10.15 -16.72
CA TYR A 111 4.37 -10.18 -17.72
C TYR A 111 4.17 -9.09 -18.75
N PHE A 112 5.27 -8.63 -19.34
CA PHE A 112 5.24 -7.71 -20.46
C PHE A 112 6.29 -8.07 -21.50
N VAL A 113 6.00 -7.69 -22.74
CA VAL A 113 6.94 -7.72 -23.86
C VAL A 113 6.85 -6.38 -24.56
N ASN A 114 7.99 -5.74 -24.78
CA ASN A 114 8.11 -4.50 -25.51
C ASN A 114 9.13 -4.66 -26.64
N ILE A 115 8.74 -4.26 -27.85
CA ILE A 115 9.61 -4.18 -29.02
C ILE A 115 9.73 -2.71 -29.42
N ILE A 116 10.96 -2.21 -29.49
CA ILE A 116 11.30 -0.83 -29.86
C ILE A 116 12.11 -0.87 -31.16
N TYR A 117 11.76 0.00 -32.10
CA TYR A 117 12.56 0.26 -33.29
C TYR A 117 13.12 1.68 -33.22
N ASP A 118 14.44 1.79 -33.26
CA ASP A 118 15.15 3.05 -33.13
C ASP A 118 15.87 3.38 -34.43
N ILE A 119 15.42 4.45 -35.07
CA ILE A 119 15.92 4.90 -36.37
C ILE A 119 17.04 5.91 -36.13
N ASN A 120 18.26 5.60 -36.59
CA ASN A 120 19.36 6.57 -36.58
C ASN A 120 19.48 7.24 -37.94
N SER A 121 18.88 8.42 -38.04
CA SER A 121 18.81 9.24 -39.25
C SER A 121 19.85 10.37 -39.25
N PHE A 122 21.14 10.07 -39.11
CA PHE A 122 22.24 11.04 -39.33
C PHE A 122 23.45 10.35 -39.99
#